data_AF-A0A9D5ZST5-F1
#
_entry.id   AF-A0A9D5ZST5-F1
#
_cell.length_a   1.000
_cell.length_b   1.000
_cell.length_c   1.000
_cell.angle_alpha   90.00
_cell.angle_beta   90.00
_cell.angle_gamma   90.00
#
_symmetry.space_group_name_H-M   'P 1'
#
loop_
_entity.id
_entity.type
_entity.pdbx_description
1 polymer ?
#
loop_
_entity_poly.entity_id
_entity_poly.type
_entity_poly.pdbx_seq_one_letter_code
_entity_poly.pdbx_strand_id
1 'polypeptide(L)'
;MKTVITFKNSFKNTKGFTLVEIAIVLVIIGIILGAAMKGKDLIYGARYKKFINAGGHAWTSTAFNYMDRMGHFPGDTDDAAAGGKPNGIIADGASEDVLADITAAKFVETPANPLILGSFTFYFFMGNDGATPAKNLLLVCMDSACATKFDAESLKFIQAFDTSIDGTADGTKGLVRCLNTAPTSEDFTKYIAVSGAATVSAACTAATTFAMAYYFDRGP
;
A
#
# COMPACT_ATOMS: atom_id res chain seq x y z
N MET A 1 -22.67 -1.21 88.88
CA MET A 1 -22.99 0.02 88.13
C MET A 1 -22.28 -0.07 86.78
N LYS A 2 -23.00 -0.29 85.68
CA LYS A 2 -22.42 -0.41 84.33
C LYS A 2 -23.10 0.61 83.42
N THR A 3 -22.36 1.62 82.99
CA THR A 3 -22.86 2.67 82.09
C THR A 3 -22.73 2.17 80.66
N VAL A 4 -23.85 2.05 79.96
CA VAL A 4 -23.89 1.74 78.52
C VAL A 4 -23.75 3.04 77.75
N ILE A 5 -22.70 3.17 76.92
CA ILE A 5 -22.51 4.28 75.99
C ILE A 5 -23.11 3.87 74.65
N THR A 6 -24.17 4.55 74.21
CA THR A 6 -24.81 4.33 72.91
C THR A 6 -24.21 5.29 71.87
N PHE A 7 -23.48 4.78 70.90
CA PHE A 7 -23.01 5.56 69.75
C PHE A 7 -24.16 5.81 68.76
N LYS A 8 -24.52 7.07 68.54
CA LYS A 8 -25.51 7.48 67.53
C LYS A 8 -24.79 7.74 66.21
N ASN A 9 -24.86 6.80 65.26
CA ASN A 9 -24.25 6.95 63.95
C ASN A 9 -25.14 7.85 63.06
N SER A 10 -24.70 9.07 62.78
CA SER A 10 -25.40 10.00 61.87
C SER A 10 -24.88 9.77 60.45
N PHE A 11 -25.56 8.91 59.69
CA PHE A 11 -25.30 8.79 58.25
C PHE A 11 -25.78 10.07 57.57
N LYS A 12 -24.82 10.92 57.16
CA LYS A 12 -25.11 12.06 56.28
C LYS A 12 -25.71 11.52 54.99
N ASN A 13 -26.87 12.05 54.62
CA ASN A 13 -27.65 11.65 53.44
C ASN A 13 -26.90 12.10 52.16
N THR A 14 -25.93 11.29 51.71
CA THR A 14 -25.32 11.45 50.39
C THR A 14 -26.40 11.19 49.34
N LYS A 15 -26.79 12.22 48.58
CA LYS A 15 -27.71 12.08 47.45
C LYS A 15 -27.10 11.05 46.49
N GLY A 16 -27.69 9.86 46.43
CA GLY A 16 -27.30 8.82 45.47
C GLY A 16 -27.71 9.20 44.05
N PHE A 17 -26.99 8.70 43.06
CA PHE A 17 -27.36 8.82 41.66
C PHE A 17 -28.68 8.11 41.40
N THR A 18 -29.58 8.73 40.64
CA THR A 18 -30.83 8.10 40.23
C THR A 18 -30.57 7.02 39.18
N LEU A 19 -31.43 6.00 39.14
CA LEU A 19 -31.40 4.97 38.09
C LEU A 19 -31.47 5.58 36.68
N VAL A 20 -32.23 6.67 36.53
CA VAL A 20 -32.40 7.40 35.25
C VAL A 20 -31.10 8.10 34.84
N GLU A 21 -30.37 8.71 35.77
CA GLU A 21 -29.09 9.36 35.49
C GLU A 21 -28.02 8.36 35.04
N ILE A 22 -27.97 7.16 35.63
CA ILE A 22 -27.03 6.13 35.16
C ILE A 22 -27.51 5.49 33.85
N ALA A 23 -28.82 5.34 33.63
CA ALA A 23 -29.36 4.77 32.41
C ALA A 23 -29.00 5.60 31.16
N ILE A 24 -29.14 6.93 31.21
CA ILE A 24 -28.80 7.78 30.06
C ILE A 24 -27.29 7.79 29.77
N VAL A 25 -26.46 7.72 30.82
CA VAL A 25 -25.01 7.67 30.66
C VAL A 25 -24.57 6.39 29.95
N LEU A 26 -25.14 5.23 30.31
CA LEU A 26 -24.86 3.96 29.64
C LEU A 26 -25.29 3.97 28.17
N VAL A 27 -26.42 4.60 27.85
CA VAL A 27 -26.87 4.77 26.46
C VAL A 27 -25.89 5.63 25.66
N ILE A 28 -25.46 6.77 26.21
CA ILE A 28 -24.51 7.67 25.54
C ILE A 28 -23.17 6.97 25.30
N ILE A 29 -22.63 6.27 26.31
CA ILE A 29 -21.38 5.50 26.18
C ILE A 29 -21.55 4.40 25.12
N GLY A 30 -22.69 3.69 25.11
CA GLY A 30 -22.99 2.67 24.11
C GLY A 30 -22.98 3.21 22.69
N ILE A 31 -23.59 4.38 22.46
CA ILE A 31 -23.62 5.03 21.14
C ILE A 31 -22.22 5.49 20.72
N ILE A 32 -21.45 6.10 21.64
CA ILE A 32 -20.09 6.58 21.35
C ILE A 32 -19.16 5.42 21.00
N LEU A 33 -19.20 4.32 21.76
CA LEU A 33 -18.39 3.15 21.48
C LEU A 33 -18.78 2.51 20.14
N GLY A 34 -20.08 2.41 19.84
CA GLY A 34 -20.57 1.92 18.54
C GLY A 34 -20.10 2.78 17.36
N ALA A 35 -20.16 4.10 17.49
CA ALA A 35 -19.68 5.03 16.46
C ALA A 35 -18.15 4.96 16.28
N ALA A 36 -17.39 4.85 17.37
CA ALA A 36 -15.93 4.77 17.34
C ALA A 36 -15.41 3.51 16.66
N MET A 37 -16.09 2.36 16.84
CA MET A 37 -15.73 1.11 16.17
C MET A 37 -15.85 1.23 14.66
N LYS A 38 -16.99 1.74 14.17
CA LYS A 38 -17.21 1.93 12.72
C LYS A 38 -16.31 3.02 12.11
N GLY A 39 -15.88 3.99 12.92
CA GLY A 39 -14.95 5.04 12.50
C GLY A 39 -13.58 4.49 12.07
N LYS A 40 -13.09 3.41 12.69
CA LYS A 40 -11.80 2.80 12.32
C LYS A 40 -11.84 2.20 10.92
N ASP A 41 -12.86 1.40 10.62
CA ASP A 41 -13.01 0.76 9.30
C ASP A 41 -13.16 1.79 8.19
N LEU A 42 -13.85 2.91 8.45
CA LEU A 42 -13.97 4.02 7.49
C LEU A 42 -12.61 4.66 7.18
N ILE A 43 -11.76 4.84 8.19
CA ILE A 43 -10.39 5.37 8.00
C ILE A 43 -9.55 4.38 7.18
N TYR A 44 -9.62 3.08 7.48
CA TYR A 44 -8.91 2.06 6.69
C TYR A 44 -9.40 2.03 5.23
N GLY A 45 -10.71 2.11 4.99
CA GLY A 45 -11.27 2.22 3.64
C GLY A 45 -10.78 3.46 2.87
N ALA A 46 -10.66 4.61 3.56
CA ALA A 46 -10.08 5.81 2.97
C ALA A 46 -8.59 5.64 2.64
N ARG A 47 -7.82 4.95 3.50
CA ARG A 47 -6.41 4.62 3.26
C ARG A 47 -6.25 3.69 2.06
N TYR A 48 -7.10 2.67 1.90
CA TYR A 48 -7.09 1.80 0.72
C TYR A 48 -7.35 2.58 -0.56
N LYS A 49 -8.35 3.46 -0.58
CA LYS A 49 -8.61 4.34 -1.74
C LYS A 49 -7.43 5.26 -2.05
N LYS A 50 -6.79 5.83 -1.02
CA LYS A 50 -5.59 6.66 -1.21
C LYS A 50 -4.42 5.83 -1.77
N PHE A 51 -4.23 4.60 -1.30
CA PHE A 51 -3.24 3.68 -1.83
C PHE A 51 -3.47 3.38 -3.31
N ILE A 52 -4.72 3.07 -3.70
CA ILE A 52 -5.07 2.80 -5.10
C ILE A 52 -4.80 4.01 -5.99
N ASN A 53 -5.28 5.19 -5.59
CA ASN A 53 -5.17 6.39 -6.39
C ASN A 53 -3.72 6.92 -6.46
N ALA A 54 -3.06 7.08 -5.32
CA ALA A 54 -1.71 7.66 -5.25
C ALA A 54 -0.61 6.65 -5.59
N GLY A 55 -0.84 5.37 -5.29
CA GLY A 55 0.14 4.30 -5.47
C GLY A 55 0.05 3.59 -6.81
N GLY A 56 -1.14 3.30 -7.32
CA GLY A 56 -1.26 2.67 -8.64
C GLY A 56 -1.51 3.69 -9.75
N HIS A 57 -2.65 4.37 -9.67
CA HIS A 57 -3.12 5.21 -10.78
C HIS A 57 -2.21 6.41 -11.07
N ALA A 58 -1.68 7.07 -10.04
CA ALA A 58 -0.76 8.20 -10.24
C ALA A 58 0.54 7.74 -10.95
N TRP A 59 1.07 6.57 -10.59
CA TRP A 59 2.27 6.02 -11.22
C TRP A 59 2.04 5.61 -12.67
N THR A 60 0.98 4.84 -12.95
CA THR A 60 0.67 4.45 -14.33
C THR A 60 0.32 5.64 -15.20
N SER A 61 -0.44 6.60 -14.67
CA SER A 61 -0.72 7.86 -15.36
C SER A 61 0.57 8.61 -15.71
N THR A 62 1.52 8.71 -14.76
CA THR A 62 2.81 9.37 -15.00
C THR A 62 3.61 8.65 -16.09
N ALA A 63 3.63 7.32 -16.06
CA ALA A 63 4.31 6.51 -17.08
C ALA A 63 3.74 6.75 -18.49
N PHE A 64 2.42 6.72 -18.64
CA PHE A 64 1.77 6.97 -19.93
C PHE A 64 1.88 8.42 -20.39
N ASN A 65 1.83 9.40 -19.48
CA ASN A 65 2.06 10.81 -19.81
C ASN A 65 3.50 11.07 -20.26
N TYR A 66 4.47 10.36 -19.67
CA TYR A 66 5.87 10.41 -20.11
C TYR A 66 6.01 9.80 -21.51
N MET A 67 5.40 8.64 -21.74
CA MET A 67 5.39 7.99 -23.05
C MET A 67 4.73 8.83 -24.14
N ASP A 68 3.64 9.55 -23.86
CA ASP A 68 3.00 10.47 -24.81
C ASP A 68 3.93 11.63 -25.22
N ARG A 69 4.81 12.07 -24.31
CA ARG A 69 5.72 13.20 -24.55
C ARG A 69 7.05 12.79 -25.18
N MET A 70 7.61 11.66 -24.77
CA MET A 70 8.95 11.23 -25.15
C MET A 70 8.95 10.06 -26.16
N GLY A 71 7.83 9.36 -26.32
CA GLY A 71 7.68 8.22 -27.22
C GLY A 71 8.18 6.88 -26.66
N HIS A 72 8.56 6.84 -25.38
CA HIS A 72 9.03 5.64 -24.66
C HIS A 72 8.70 5.75 -23.17
N PHE A 73 8.78 4.64 -22.42
CA PHE A 73 8.49 4.66 -20.99
C PHE A 73 9.62 5.34 -20.19
N PRO A 74 9.32 5.87 -18.98
CA PRO A 74 10.38 6.38 -18.10
C PRO A 74 11.26 5.21 -17.65
N GLY A 75 12.58 5.39 -17.67
CA GLY A 75 13.54 4.33 -17.42
C GLY A 75 13.60 3.26 -18.52
N ASP A 76 13.21 3.62 -19.75
CA ASP A 76 13.42 2.87 -21.01
C ASP A 76 14.22 3.80 -21.94
N THR A 77 15.42 4.19 -21.53
CA THR A 77 16.22 5.25 -22.19
C THR A 77 17.35 4.70 -23.04
N ASP A 78 17.96 3.60 -22.61
CA ASP A 78 19.18 3.09 -23.19
C ASP A 78 19.37 1.59 -22.95
N ASP A 79 18.86 0.78 -23.87
CA ASP A 79 19.19 -0.63 -23.90
C ASP A 79 20.44 -0.87 -24.76
N ALA A 80 21.45 -1.53 -24.18
CA ALA A 80 22.66 -1.94 -24.87
C ALA A 80 22.37 -2.95 -26.00
N ALA A 81 21.37 -3.81 -25.84
CA ALA A 81 20.95 -4.78 -26.85
C ALA A 81 20.19 -4.12 -28.02
N ALA A 82 19.50 -3.01 -27.77
CA ALA A 82 18.86 -2.17 -28.79
C ALA A 82 19.76 -1.09 -29.40
N GLY A 83 21.07 -1.10 -29.07
CA GLY A 83 22.03 -0.14 -29.61
C GLY A 83 21.91 1.27 -29.02
N GLY A 84 21.56 1.37 -27.73
CA GLY A 84 21.39 2.61 -26.99
C GLY A 84 20.09 3.33 -27.32
N LYS A 85 19.03 2.57 -27.61
CA LYS A 85 17.70 3.10 -27.93
C LYS A 85 16.65 2.50 -26.99
N PRO A 86 15.52 3.18 -26.78
CA PRO A 86 14.37 2.60 -26.10
C PRO A 86 13.88 1.35 -26.82
N ASN A 87 13.57 0.31 -26.07
CA ASN A 87 13.08 -0.98 -26.58
C ASN A 87 11.67 -1.31 -26.06
N GLY A 88 11.09 -0.44 -25.23
CA GLY A 88 9.77 -0.60 -24.63
C GLY A 88 9.80 -1.35 -23.30
N ILE A 89 10.97 -1.66 -22.73
CA ILE A 89 11.12 -2.36 -21.46
C ILE A 89 11.80 -1.43 -20.46
N ILE A 90 11.24 -1.35 -19.25
CA ILE A 90 11.79 -0.52 -18.18
C ILE A 90 12.79 -1.35 -17.37
N ALA A 91 13.92 -0.76 -16.99
CA ALA A 91 14.92 -1.33 -16.10
C ALA A 91 15.62 -2.58 -16.66
N ASP A 92 15.95 -2.59 -17.94
CA ASP A 92 16.82 -3.58 -18.58
C ASP A 92 18.21 -3.05 -18.97
N GLY A 93 18.37 -1.71 -18.98
CA GLY A 93 19.62 -1.00 -19.20
C GLY A 93 20.32 -0.58 -17.89
N ALA A 94 21.64 -0.40 -17.95
CA ALA A 94 22.44 -0.03 -16.77
C ALA A 94 22.32 1.45 -16.38
N SER A 95 22.00 2.33 -17.34
CA SER A 95 21.88 3.78 -17.11
C SER A 95 20.45 4.25 -16.90
N GLU A 96 19.49 3.34 -16.90
CA GLU A 96 18.08 3.66 -16.79
C GLU A 96 17.73 4.20 -15.40
N ASP A 97 16.96 5.28 -15.38
CA ASP A 97 16.59 5.99 -14.16
C ASP A 97 15.21 6.62 -14.32
N VAL A 98 14.21 5.97 -13.72
CA VAL A 98 12.82 6.42 -13.75
C VAL A 98 12.65 7.74 -12.99
N LEU A 99 13.40 7.93 -11.90
CA LEU A 99 13.32 9.17 -11.12
C LEU A 99 13.90 10.36 -11.89
N ALA A 100 15.05 10.20 -12.53
CA ALA A 100 15.65 11.25 -13.34
C ALA A 100 14.73 11.67 -14.49
N ASP A 101 14.13 10.70 -15.18
CA ASP A 101 13.21 10.93 -16.29
C ASP A 101 11.94 11.68 -15.86
N ILE A 102 11.26 11.20 -14.82
CA ILE A 102 10.05 11.84 -14.29
C ILE A 102 10.36 13.26 -13.78
N THR A 103 11.52 13.45 -13.14
CA THR A 103 11.96 14.76 -12.64
C THR A 103 12.26 15.72 -13.79
N ALA A 104 12.95 15.26 -14.84
CA ALA A 104 13.26 16.05 -16.03
C ALA A 104 12.01 16.45 -16.79
N ALA A 105 10.97 15.59 -16.80
CA ALA A 105 9.70 15.87 -17.46
C ALA A 105 8.87 16.97 -16.78
N LYS A 106 9.12 17.28 -15.49
CA LYS A 106 8.45 18.36 -14.73
C LYS A 106 6.92 18.27 -14.76
N PHE A 107 6.37 17.09 -14.44
CA PHE A 107 4.93 16.95 -14.29
C PHE A 107 4.40 17.82 -13.13
N VAL A 108 3.16 18.31 -13.28
CA VAL A 108 2.49 19.13 -12.24
C VAL A 108 2.25 18.32 -10.98
N GLU A 109 1.90 17.05 -11.13
CA GLU A 109 1.75 16.10 -10.04
C GLU A 109 2.69 14.94 -10.29
N THR A 110 3.74 14.82 -9.48
CA THR A 110 4.61 13.65 -9.47
C THR A 110 4.14 12.69 -8.37
N PRO A 111 4.17 11.37 -8.62
CA PRO A 111 3.75 10.41 -7.63
C PRO A 111 4.72 10.42 -6.43
N ALA A 112 4.18 10.43 -5.22
CA ALA A 112 4.97 10.43 -4.01
C ALA A 112 5.61 9.06 -3.75
N ASN A 113 6.91 9.05 -3.45
CA ASN A 113 7.66 7.83 -3.11
C ASN A 113 8.66 8.12 -1.98
N PRO A 114 8.54 7.52 -0.79
CA PRO A 114 7.54 6.53 -0.41
C PRO A 114 6.14 7.13 -0.16
N LEU A 115 5.11 6.31 -0.26
CA LEU A 115 3.74 6.67 0.15
C LEU A 115 3.51 6.29 1.60
N ILE A 116 3.23 7.30 2.43
CA ILE A 116 2.97 7.12 3.86
C ILE A 116 1.47 7.21 4.15
N LEU A 117 0.91 6.15 4.76
CA LEU A 117 -0.50 6.00 5.10
C LEU A 117 -0.68 5.61 6.58
N GLY A 118 -0.49 6.59 7.46
CA GLY A 118 -0.50 6.36 8.91
C GLY A 118 0.79 5.68 9.33
N SER A 119 0.69 4.45 9.84
CA SER A 119 1.85 3.63 10.24
C SER A 119 2.47 2.83 9.10
N PHE A 120 1.82 2.78 7.93
CA PHE A 120 2.30 2.03 6.77
C PHE A 120 3.08 2.94 5.83
N THR A 121 4.19 2.43 5.32
CA THR A 121 5.01 3.07 4.30
C THR A 121 5.16 2.09 3.15
N PHE A 122 4.83 2.55 1.94
CA PHE A 122 4.92 1.74 0.73
C PHE A 122 5.92 2.38 -0.23
N TYR A 123 6.74 1.55 -0.86
CA TYR A 123 7.75 1.93 -1.82
C TYR A 123 7.33 1.42 -3.19
N PHE A 124 7.39 2.30 -4.19
CA PHE A 124 6.97 2.00 -5.56
C PHE A 124 8.19 1.96 -6.48
N PHE A 125 8.21 1.00 -7.38
CA PHE A 125 9.28 0.82 -8.35
C PHE A 125 8.66 0.50 -9.70
N MET A 126 9.21 1.04 -10.77
CA MET A 126 8.87 0.64 -12.13
C MET A 126 9.96 -0.27 -12.68
N GLY A 127 9.59 -1.22 -13.53
CA GLY A 127 10.57 -2.09 -14.15
C GLY A 127 9.90 -3.27 -14.82
N ASN A 128 10.57 -4.41 -14.82
CA ASN A 128 10.12 -5.57 -15.58
C ASN A 128 10.12 -6.87 -14.76
N ASP A 129 9.47 -7.90 -15.29
CA ASP A 129 9.41 -9.23 -14.68
C ASP A 129 10.65 -10.10 -14.91
N GLY A 130 11.64 -9.66 -15.69
CA GLY A 130 12.81 -10.43 -16.06
C GLY A 130 12.51 -11.70 -16.87
N ALA A 131 11.29 -11.83 -17.40
CA ALA A 131 10.93 -12.91 -18.30
C ALA A 131 11.52 -12.70 -19.70
N THR A 132 11.36 -13.68 -20.59
CA THR A 132 11.74 -13.53 -22.00
C THR A 132 10.57 -13.95 -22.88
N PRO A 133 9.82 -12.99 -23.50
CA PRO A 133 10.03 -11.54 -23.45
C PRO A 133 9.67 -10.92 -22.09
N ALA A 134 10.41 -9.89 -21.69
CA ALA A 134 10.16 -9.15 -20.46
C ALA A 134 8.88 -8.32 -20.59
N LYS A 135 8.24 -8.05 -19.45
CA LYS A 135 7.00 -7.27 -19.40
C LYS A 135 7.09 -6.20 -18.32
N ASN A 136 6.60 -5.01 -18.64
CA ASN A 136 6.60 -3.89 -17.72
C ASN A 136 5.57 -4.05 -16.60
N LEU A 137 6.00 -3.69 -15.40
CA LEU A 137 5.20 -3.77 -14.20
C LEU A 137 5.55 -2.66 -13.21
N LEU A 138 4.61 -2.41 -12.30
CA LEU A 138 4.76 -1.56 -11.13
C LEU A 138 4.88 -2.46 -9.90
N LEU A 139 6.01 -2.40 -9.21
CA LEU A 139 6.30 -3.12 -7.98
C LEU A 139 5.96 -2.27 -6.77
N VAL A 140 5.36 -2.89 -5.76
CA VAL A 140 5.09 -2.27 -4.46
C VAL A 140 5.69 -3.11 -3.33
N CYS A 141 6.51 -2.47 -2.51
CA CYS A 141 7.26 -3.08 -1.41
C CYS A 141 7.06 -2.34 -0.08
N MET A 142 7.42 -3.00 1.03
CA MET A 142 7.34 -2.44 2.39
C MET A 142 8.57 -1.62 2.81
N ASP A 143 9.70 -1.83 2.14
CA ASP A 143 10.93 -1.06 2.34
C ASP A 143 11.59 -0.76 0.99
N SER A 144 12.63 0.07 1.03
CA SER A 144 13.38 0.50 -0.15
C SER A 144 14.23 -0.60 -0.80
N ALA A 145 14.40 -1.75 -0.16
CA ALA A 145 15.17 -2.89 -0.65
C ALA A 145 14.27 -4.11 -0.98
N CYS A 146 12.95 -3.93 -0.95
CA CYS A 146 11.96 -4.99 -1.09
C CYS A 146 12.24 -6.26 -0.25
N ALA A 147 12.89 -6.10 0.91
CA ALA A 147 13.33 -7.19 1.77
C ALA A 147 12.29 -7.58 2.83
N THR A 148 11.49 -6.61 3.25
CA THR A 148 10.43 -6.81 4.25
C THR A 148 9.17 -7.37 3.59
N LYS A 149 8.68 -8.47 4.15
CA LYS A 149 7.43 -9.10 3.75
C LYS A 149 6.22 -8.32 4.27
N PHE A 150 5.11 -8.46 3.56
CA PHE A 150 3.82 -7.95 3.98
C PHE A 150 3.30 -8.71 5.21
N ASP A 151 2.75 -7.96 6.15
CA ASP A 151 2.04 -8.48 7.32
C ASP A 151 0.53 -8.61 7.00
N ALA A 152 -0.25 -9.10 7.96
CA ALA A 152 -1.68 -9.33 7.76
C ALA A 152 -2.50 -8.04 7.53
N GLU A 153 -2.01 -6.87 7.97
CA GLU A 153 -2.71 -5.60 7.79
C GLU A 153 -2.32 -4.93 6.48
N SER A 154 -1.04 -4.91 6.14
CA SER A 154 -0.52 -4.33 4.90
C SER A 154 -0.93 -5.15 3.67
N LEU A 155 -1.09 -6.47 3.80
CA LEU A 155 -1.58 -7.33 2.71
C LEU A 155 -2.98 -6.92 2.23
N LYS A 156 -3.82 -6.37 3.11
CA LYS A 156 -5.17 -5.90 2.72
C LYS A 156 -5.13 -4.72 1.74
N PHE A 157 -4.06 -3.94 1.73
CA PHE A 157 -3.88 -2.85 0.76
C PHE A 157 -3.69 -3.41 -0.66
N ILE A 158 -2.84 -4.45 -0.79
CA ILE A 158 -2.63 -5.15 -2.06
C ILE A 158 -3.93 -5.82 -2.51
N GLN A 159 -4.63 -6.51 -1.61
CA GLN A 159 -5.89 -7.18 -1.95
C GLN A 159 -6.98 -6.18 -2.36
N ALA A 160 -7.07 -5.02 -1.69
CA ALA A 160 -7.98 -3.95 -2.06
C ALA A 160 -7.60 -3.35 -3.43
N PHE A 161 -6.31 -3.26 -3.74
CA PHE A 161 -5.81 -2.83 -5.04
C PHE A 161 -6.19 -3.81 -6.15
N ASP A 162 -5.89 -5.09 -5.96
CA ASP A 162 -6.24 -6.18 -6.86
C ASP A 162 -7.75 -6.20 -7.18
N THR A 163 -8.57 -6.19 -6.12
CA THR A 163 -10.04 -6.12 -6.24
C THR A 163 -10.51 -4.87 -6.99
N SER A 164 -9.78 -3.76 -6.89
CA SER A 164 -10.14 -2.53 -7.61
C SER A 164 -9.82 -2.58 -9.11
N ILE A 165 -8.86 -3.42 -9.52
CA ILE A 165 -8.45 -3.57 -10.91
C ILE A 165 -9.33 -4.58 -11.65
N ASP A 166 -9.51 -5.78 -11.10
CA ASP A 166 -10.23 -6.86 -11.80
C ASP A 166 -11.44 -7.45 -11.04
N GLY A 167 -11.80 -6.86 -9.90
CA GLY A 167 -12.97 -7.26 -9.12
C GLY A 167 -12.76 -8.50 -8.25
N THR A 168 -11.59 -9.14 -8.30
CA THR A 168 -11.27 -10.33 -7.50
C THR A 168 -10.00 -10.07 -6.68
N ALA A 169 -9.93 -10.64 -5.47
CA ALA A 169 -8.72 -10.62 -4.66
C ALA A 169 -7.96 -11.94 -4.87
N ASP A 170 -7.26 -12.08 -6.00
CA ASP A 170 -6.44 -13.24 -6.30
C ASP A 170 -5.06 -12.84 -6.86
N GLY A 171 -4.00 -13.18 -6.12
CA GLY A 171 -2.62 -12.89 -6.54
C GLY A 171 -2.05 -13.83 -7.60
N THR A 172 -2.87 -14.73 -8.14
CA THR A 172 -2.45 -15.84 -9.01
C THR A 172 -2.95 -15.72 -10.44
N LYS A 173 -3.84 -14.78 -10.71
CA LYS A 173 -4.46 -14.47 -11.99
C LYS A 173 -4.54 -12.95 -12.13
N GLY A 174 -5.07 -12.48 -13.25
CA GLY A 174 -5.20 -11.04 -13.48
C GLY A 174 -3.88 -10.31 -13.73
N LEU A 175 -3.96 -8.99 -13.66
CA LEU A 175 -2.86 -8.06 -13.88
C LEU A 175 -2.06 -7.77 -12.60
N VAL A 176 -2.65 -8.03 -11.43
CA VAL A 176 -2.00 -7.83 -10.14
C VAL A 176 -1.59 -9.19 -9.59
N ARG A 177 -0.32 -9.31 -9.22
CA ARG A 177 0.29 -10.57 -8.79
C ARG A 177 1.04 -10.37 -7.50
N CYS A 178 1.06 -11.40 -6.67
CA CYS A 178 1.86 -11.42 -5.45
C CYS A 178 3.18 -12.17 -5.67
N LEU A 179 4.26 -11.55 -5.23
CA LEU A 179 5.59 -12.12 -5.26
C LEU A 179 5.95 -12.70 -3.91
N ASN A 180 6.20 -14.01 -3.87
CA ASN A 180 6.63 -14.70 -2.65
C ASN A 180 8.16 -14.84 -2.54
N THR A 181 8.89 -14.19 -3.44
CA THR A 181 10.34 -14.04 -3.42
C THR A 181 10.64 -12.55 -3.57
N ALA A 182 11.69 -12.08 -2.91
CA ALA A 182 12.15 -10.72 -3.11
C ALA A 182 12.51 -10.49 -4.60
N PRO A 183 12.31 -9.26 -5.13
CA PRO A 183 12.84 -8.86 -6.43
C PRO A 183 14.32 -9.21 -6.56
N THR A 184 14.76 -9.47 -7.80
CA THR A 184 16.16 -9.87 -8.08
C THR A 184 17.11 -8.69 -8.12
N SER A 185 16.58 -7.49 -8.35
CA SER A 185 17.32 -6.24 -8.30
C SER A 185 16.38 -5.09 -8.03
N GLU A 186 16.82 -4.14 -7.21
CA GLU A 186 16.07 -2.94 -6.87
C GLU A 186 17.04 -1.79 -6.61
N ASP A 187 16.69 -0.60 -7.09
CA ASP A 187 17.42 0.63 -6.81
C ASP A 187 16.42 1.75 -6.51
N PHE A 188 16.26 2.03 -5.22
CA PHE A 188 15.37 3.09 -4.76
C PHE A 188 15.87 4.50 -5.10
N THR A 189 17.15 4.67 -5.44
CA THR A 189 17.64 5.99 -5.89
C THR A 189 17.21 6.31 -7.32
N LYS A 190 16.84 5.28 -8.09
CA LYS A 190 16.40 5.36 -9.48
C LYS A 190 14.94 4.97 -9.70
N TYR A 191 14.26 4.48 -8.66
CA TYR A 191 12.89 3.94 -8.69
C TYR A 191 12.71 2.78 -9.66
N ILE A 192 13.75 1.95 -9.81
CA ILE A 192 13.74 0.77 -10.68
C ILE A 192 13.77 -0.53 -9.89
N ALA A 193 13.09 -1.57 -10.39
CA ALA A 193 13.22 -2.92 -9.86
C ALA A 193 12.88 -4.00 -10.90
N VAL A 194 13.52 -5.17 -10.78
CA VAL A 194 13.25 -6.36 -11.60
C VAL A 194 12.73 -7.47 -10.70
N SER A 195 11.55 -7.98 -11.04
CA SER A 195 10.80 -8.93 -10.20
C SER A 195 11.32 -10.38 -10.29
N GLY A 196 11.91 -10.75 -11.42
CA GLY A 196 12.38 -12.10 -11.74
C GLY A 196 11.29 -13.04 -12.30
N ALA A 197 11.61 -13.80 -13.35
CA ALA A 197 10.61 -14.49 -14.20
C ALA A 197 9.75 -15.55 -13.49
N ALA A 198 10.24 -16.12 -12.38
CA ALA A 198 9.60 -17.25 -11.69
C ALA A 198 8.73 -16.84 -10.47
N THR A 199 8.58 -15.55 -10.19
CA THR A 199 8.10 -15.07 -8.89
C THR A 199 6.61 -14.66 -8.87
N VAL A 200 5.92 -14.68 -10.01
CA VAL A 200 4.68 -13.89 -10.24
C VAL A 200 3.36 -14.70 -10.23
N SER A 201 3.36 -15.92 -9.68
CA SER A 201 2.19 -16.81 -9.70
C SER A 201 1.87 -17.45 -8.35
N ALA A 202 2.01 -16.70 -7.24
CA ALA A 202 1.77 -17.24 -5.90
C ALA A 202 0.60 -16.55 -5.18
N ALA A 203 -0.11 -17.31 -4.34
CA ALA A 203 -1.19 -16.76 -3.54
C ALA A 203 -0.66 -15.71 -2.54
N CYS A 204 -1.33 -14.56 -2.48
CA CYS A 204 -1.05 -13.50 -1.52
C CYS A 204 -1.30 -14.01 -0.10
N THR A 205 -0.25 -14.28 0.67
CA THR A 205 -0.38 -14.70 2.07
C THR A 205 0.58 -13.92 2.94
N ALA A 206 0.12 -13.59 4.15
CA ALA A 206 0.95 -12.90 5.13
C ALA A 206 2.22 -13.72 5.40
N ALA A 207 3.36 -13.05 5.60
CA ALA A 207 4.68 -13.65 5.84
C ALA A 207 5.33 -14.43 4.65
N THR A 208 4.70 -14.47 3.47
CA THR A 208 5.37 -14.99 2.26
C THR A 208 5.52 -13.91 1.19
N THR A 209 4.56 -13.00 1.06
CA THR A 209 4.58 -11.96 0.03
C THR A 209 5.59 -10.87 0.35
N PHE A 210 6.57 -10.67 -0.53
CA PHE A 210 7.57 -9.60 -0.48
C PHE A 210 7.13 -8.36 -1.25
N ALA A 211 6.44 -8.54 -2.37
CA ALA A 211 6.01 -7.45 -3.23
C ALA A 211 4.68 -7.77 -3.94
N MET A 212 4.00 -6.71 -4.37
CA MET A 212 2.93 -6.78 -5.35
C MET A 212 3.49 -6.31 -6.70
N ALA A 213 3.26 -7.08 -7.77
CA ALA A 213 3.52 -6.65 -9.13
C ALA A 213 2.21 -6.34 -9.84
N TYR A 214 2.12 -5.16 -10.44
CA TYR A 214 0.99 -4.76 -11.28
C TYR A 214 1.46 -4.56 -12.71
N TYR A 215 1.02 -5.44 -13.60
CA TYR A 215 1.27 -5.38 -15.04
C TYR A 215 0.36 -4.33 -15.68
N PHE A 216 0.91 -3.13 -15.93
CA PHE A 216 0.12 -1.98 -16.39
C PHE A 216 0.04 -1.83 -17.92
N ASP A 217 1.00 -2.39 -18.64
CA ASP A 217 1.07 -2.31 -20.11
C ASP A 217 0.55 -3.61 -20.77
N ARG A 218 1.18 -4.74 -20.44
CA ARG A 218 0.81 -6.06 -20.96
C ARG A 218 0.66 -7.08 -19.85
N GLY A 219 -0.40 -7.90 -19.94
CA GLY A 219 -0.67 -8.95 -18.96
C GLY A 219 0.43 -10.03 -18.85
N PRO A 220 0.52 -10.69 -17.67
CA PRO A 220 1.49 -11.75 -17.38
C PRO A 220 1.36 -13.00 -18.24
#